data_AF-V2YJA5-F1
#
_entry.id   AF-V2YJA5-F1
#
_cell.length_a   1.000
_cell.length_b   1.000
_cell.length_c   1.000
_cell.angle_alpha   90.00
_cell.angle_beta   90.00
_cell.angle_gamma   90.00
#
_symmetry.space_group_name_H-M   'P 1'
#
loop_
_entity.id
_entity.type
_entity.pdbx_description
1 polymer ?
#
loop_
_entity_poly.entity_id
_entity_poly.type
_entity_poly.pdbx_seq_one_letter_code
_entity_poly.pdbx_strand_id
1 'polypeptide(L)'
;MGRRYIGIEMGSHAYTHCKVRLDKVIAGEDPGGITKSAKWEKGGGYRFYELAPTLINEDAFGEAVINPDYDADMLAAGVALHEGFTYHPDGKLFWKQSSGSEKSYLFVTTRHLNSDYLDSIQSTMEEDEYLTIACCSYDKGLDRIYDHITVKKIPQMLLERCEFGKTDYNLNIVHPPVYEDEEEYDAE
;
A
#
# COMPACT_ATOMS: atom_id res chain seq x y z
N MET A 1 -10.29 2.08 27.45
CA MET A 1 -9.36 0.95 27.23
C MET A 1 -8.13 1.34 26.39
N GLY A 2 -8.23 2.21 25.38
CA GLY A 2 -7.06 2.79 24.71
C GLY A 2 -6.15 1.82 23.95
N ARG A 3 -6.58 0.56 23.75
CA ARG A 3 -5.80 -0.49 23.07
C ARG A 3 -5.91 -0.35 21.56
N ARG A 4 -4.82 -0.64 20.85
CA ARG A 4 -4.79 -0.87 19.40
C ARG A 4 -4.78 -2.38 19.13
N TYR A 5 -5.41 -2.83 18.06
CA TYR A 5 -5.54 -4.25 17.72
C TYR A 5 -5.42 -4.47 16.22
N ILE A 6 -4.91 -5.63 15.84
CA ILE A 6 -4.93 -6.17 14.48
C ILE A 6 -5.58 -7.54 14.58
N GLY A 7 -6.62 -7.78 13.79
CA GLY A 7 -7.29 -9.08 13.68
C GLY A 7 -7.07 -9.64 12.29
N ILE A 8 -6.77 -10.93 12.20
CA ILE A 8 -6.61 -11.66 10.94
C ILE A 8 -7.59 -12.83 11.00
N GLU A 9 -8.47 -12.93 10.01
CA GLU A 9 -9.49 -13.98 9.92
C GLU A 9 -9.48 -14.55 8.50
N MET A 10 -9.62 -15.88 8.40
CA MET A 10 -9.63 -16.57 7.12
C MET A 10 -11.05 -16.98 6.73
N GLY A 11 -11.47 -16.62 5.51
CA GLY A 11 -12.76 -17.00 4.95
C GLY A 11 -13.93 -16.10 5.36
N SER A 12 -15.15 -16.58 5.12
CA SER A 12 -16.37 -15.74 5.22
C SER A 12 -16.70 -15.25 6.61
N HIS A 13 -16.14 -15.87 7.66
CA HIS A 13 -16.36 -15.46 9.04
C HIS A 13 -15.88 -14.03 9.31
N ALA A 14 -14.91 -13.53 8.55
CA ALA A 14 -14.47 -12.14 8.61
C ALA A 14 -15.66 -11.18 8.44
N TYR A 15 -16.59 -11.47 7.53
CA TYR A 15 -17.76 -10.64 7.24
C TYR A 15 -18.97 -11.02 8.09
N THR A 16 -19.22 -12.32 8.29
CA THR A 16 -20.44 -12.77 8.95
C THR A 16 -20.38 -12.67 10.48
N HIS A 17 -19.19 -12.75 11.07
CA HIS A 17 -18.99 -12.75 12.52
C HIS A 17 -18.11 -11.59 12.98
N CYS A 18 -16.86 -11.51 12.51
CA CYS A 18 -15.87 -10.57 13.04
C CYS A 18 -16.29 -9.12 12.80
N LYS A 19 -16.58 -8.78 11.53
CA LYS A 19 -17.09 -7.45 11.14
C LYS A 19 -18.38 -7.10 11.88
N VAL A 20 -19.37 -7.98 11.84
CA VAL A 20 -20.68 -7.78 12.51
C VAL A 20 -20.51 -7.50 14.00
N ARG A 21 -19.65 -8.25 14.68
CA ARG A 21 -19.40 -8.05 16.12
C ARG A 21 -18.66 -6.74 16.37
N LEU A 22 -17.62 -6.42 15.61
CA LEU A 22 -16.88 -5.16 15.76
C LEU A 22 -17.79 -3.94 15.55
N ASP A 23 -18.65 -3.99 14.55
CA ASP A 23 -19.65 -2.95 14.31
C ASP A 23 -20.57 -2.77 15.53
N LYS A 24 -21.05 -3.88 16.13
CA LYS A 24 -21.86 -3.83 17.37
C LYS A 24 -21.10 -3.29 18.57
N VAL A 25 -19.82 -3.64 18.74
CA VAL A 25 -18.97 -3.12 19.83
C VAL A 25 -18.79 -1.60 19.69
N ILE A 26 -18.62 -1.12 18.46
CA ILE A 26 -18.48 0.32 18.15
C ILE A 26 -19.82 1.04 18.38
N ALA A 27 -20.94 0.42 17.99
CA ALA A 27 -22.27 0.98 18.21
C ALA A 27 -22.72 0.96 19.68
N GLY A 28 -22.09 0.13 20.52
CA GLY A 28 -22.50 -0.06 21.93
C GLY A 28 -23.58 -1.12 22.12
N GLU A 29 -23.78 -1.98 21.12
CA GLU A 29 -24.84 -2.97 21.06
C GLU A 29 -24.38 -4.38 21.44
N ASP A 30 -23.08 -4.61 21.61
CA ASP A 30 -22.51 -5.90 22.02
C ASP A 30 -22.35 -5.98 23.56
N PRO A 31 -23.20 -6.74 24.28
CA PRO A 31 -23.07 -6.91 25.73
C PRO A 31 -22.06 -8.01 26.11
N GLY A 32 -21.35 -8.59 25.14
CA GLY A 32 -20.48 -9.75 25.32
C GLY A 32 -19.09 -9.42 25.88
N GLY A 33 -18.29 -10.46 26.10
CA GLY A 33 -16.90 -10.33 26.55
C GLY A 33 -16.75 -9.48 27.81
N ILE A 34 -15.86 -8.49 27.77
CA ILE A 34 -15.52 -7.61 28.89
C ILE A 34 -16.27 -6.27 28.87
N THR A 35 -17.27 -6.07 27.99
CA THR A 35 -17.97 -4.79 27.82
C THR A 35 -18.43 -4.22 29.17
N LYS A 36 -19.09 -5.04 30.01
CA LYS A 36 -19.59 -4.61 31.32
C LYS A 36 -18.49 -4.28 32.31
N SER A 37 -17.48 -5.15 32.46
CA SER A 37 -16.37 -4.96 33.41
C SER A 37 -15.48 -3.78 33.01
N ALA A 38 -15.35 -3.52 31.71
CA ALA A 38 -14.63 -2.37 31.18
C ALA A 38 -15.45 -1.08 31.14
N LYS A 39 -16.75 -1.13 31.50
CA LYS A 39 -17.71 -0.03 31.37
C LYS A 39 -17.68 0.60 29.97
N TRP A 40 -17.56 -0.24 28.95
CA TRP A 40 -17.52 0.21 27.56
C TRP A 40 -18.93 0.54 27.08
N GLU A 41 -19.12 1.77 26.60
CA GLU A 41 -20.43 2.25 26.15
C GLU A 41 -20.56 2.20 24.62
N LYS A 42 -19.62 2.80 23.89
CA LYS A 42 -19.55 2.83 22.41
C LYS A 42 -18.24 3.49 21.95
N GLY A 43 -18.00 3.49 20.64
CA GLY A 43 -16.95 4.29 19.99
C GLY A 43 -15.80 3.46 19.41
N GLY A 44 -14.77 4.16 18.93
CA GLY A 44 -13.66 3.56 18.20
C GLY A 44 -13.97 3.37 16.71
N GLY A 45 -13.14 2.56 16.05
CA GLY A 45 -13.22 2.27 14.63
C GLY A 45 -12.16 1.26 14.23
N TYR A 46 -12.25 0.77 13.00
CA TYR A 46 -11.23 -0.09 12.39
C TYR A 46 -11.16 0.21 10.90
N ARG A 47 -10.04 -0.15 10.30
CA ARG A 47 -9.94 -0.29 8.84
C ARG A 47 -10.06 -1.78 8.52
N PHE A 48 -10.88 -2.11 7.54
CA PHE A 48 -11.06 -3.48 7.07
C PHE A 48 -10.25 -3.63 5.78
N TYR A 49 -9.40 -4.65 5.74
CA TYR A 49 -8.56 -4.95 4.60
C TYR A 49 -8.78 -6.40 4.17
N GLU A 50 -8.74 -6.60 2.87
CA GLU A 50 -8.79 -7.93 2.25
C GLU A 50 -7.43 -8.20 1.61
N LEU A 51 -7.00 -9.46 1.64
CA LEU A 51 -5.81 -9.85 0.90
C LEU A 51 -6.18 -9.89 -0.59
N ALA A 52 -5.59 -8.98 -1.36
CA ALA A 52 -5.77 -8.95 -2.80
C ALA A 52 -5.08 -10.16 -3.49
N PRO A 53 -5.49 -10.52 -4.71
CA PRO A 53 -4.73 -11.44 -5.56
C PRO A 53 -3.27 -11.01 -5.75
N THR A 54 -2.42 -11.88 -6.29
CA THR A 54 -1.04 -11.49 -6.63
C THR A 54 -1.02 -10.27 -7.56
N LEU A 55 -0.17 -9.30 -7.30
CA LEU A 55 -0.08 -8.06 -8.08
C LEU A 55 0.52 -8.29 -9.48
N ILE A 56 1.44 -9.26 -9.58
CA ILE A 56 2.11 -9.65 -10.82
C ILE A 56 1.71 -11.09 -11.15
N ASN A 57 1.29 -11.27 -12.41
CA ASN A 57 1.01 -12.56 -13.03
C ASN A 57 2.09 -12.88 -14.07
N GLU A 58 2.16 -14.15 -14.46
CA GLU A 58 2.93 -14.61 -15.61
C GLU A 58 1.97 -14.82 -16.79
N ASP A 59 2.28 -14.24 -17.95
CA ASP A 59 1.48 -14.45 -19.16
C ASP A 59 1.82 -15.78 -19.87
N ALA A 60 1.19 -16.04 -21.01
CA ALA A 60 1.39 -17.28 -21.76
C ALA A 60 2.83 -17.48 -22.30
N PHE A 61 3.65 -16.43 -22.29
CA PHE A 61 5.04 -16.43 -22.78
C PHE A 61 6.06 -16.42 -21.65
N GLY A 62 5.62 -16.41 -20.38
CA GLY A 62 6.51 -16.32 -19.23
C GLY A 62 6.83 -14.88 -18.81
N GLU A 63 6.14 -13.87 -19.37
CA GLU A 63 6.42 -12.47 -19.06
C GLU A 63 5.61 -11.99 -17.86
N ALA A 64 6.27 -11.21 -17.01
CA ALA A 64 5.64 -10.63 -15.82
C ALA A 64 4.74 -9.44 -16.20
N VAL A 65 3.45 -9.58 -15.95
CA VAL A 65 2.43 -8.58 -16.27
C VAL A 65 1.62 -8.18 -15.03
N ILE A 66 1.13 -6.94 -15.02
CA ILE A 66 0.24 -6.47 -13.96
C ILE A 66 -1.05 -7.29 -13.99
N ASN A 67 -1.50 -7.76 -12.84
CA ASN A 67 -2.72 -8.53 -12.73
C ASN A 67 -3.95 -7.66 -13.15
N PRO A 68 -4.74 -8.09 -14.15
CA PRO A 68 -5.90 -7.32 -14.62
C PRO A 68 -7.03 -7.18 -13.61
N ASP A 69 -7.04 -7.97 -12.53
CA ASP A 69 -8.02 -7.86 -11.45
C ASP A 69 -7.81 -6.59 -10.60
N TYR A 70 -6.67 -5.92 -10.73
CA TYR A 70 -6.39 -4.66 -10.06
C TYR A 70 -6.99 -3.48 -10.82
N ASP A 71 -7.84 -2.71 -10.13
CA ASP A 71 -8.18 -1.38 -10.57
C ASP A 71 -7.03 -0.38 -10.31
N ALA A 72 -7.20 0.86 -10.79
CA ALA A 72 -6.17 1.89 -10.67
C ALA A 72 -5.86 2.27 -9.22
N ASP A 73 -6.86 2.28 -8.33
CA ASP A 73 -6.70 2.65 -6.93
C ASP A 73 -6.00 1.53 -6.15
N MET A 74 -6.38 0.28 -6.37
CA MET A 74 -5.72 -0.89 -5.78
C MET A 74 -4.26 -0.98 -6.23
N LEU A 75 -3.99 -0.73 -7.52
CA LEU A 75 -2.63 -0.74 -8.05
C LEU A 75 -1.80 0.37 -7.42
N ALA A 76 -2.33 1.58 -7.35
CA ALA A 76 -1.64 2.72 -6.75
C ALA A 76 -1.37 2.49 -5.26
N ALA A 77 -2.35 1.98 -4.52
CA ALA A 77 -2.20 1.64 -3.11
C ALA A 77 -1.18 0.52 -2.86
N GLY A 78 -1.21 -0.53 -3.69
CA GLY A 78 -0.27 -1.65 -3.61
C GLY A 78 1.17 -1.22 -3.91
N VAL A 79 1.39 -0.49 -5.01
CA VAL A 79 2.72 0.02 -5.36
C VAL A 79 3.22 1.04 -4.34
N ALA A 80 2.34 1.89 -3.79
CA ALA A 80 2.70 2.81 -2.70
C ALA A 80 3.25 2.05 -1.49
N LEU A 81 2.58 0.98 -1.06
CA LEU A 81 3.04 0.17 0.05
C LEU A 81 4.43 -0.45 -0.21
N HIS A 82 4.65 -0.98 -1.42
CA HIS A 82 5.94 -1.58 -1.81
C HIS A 82 7.09 -0.58 -1.91
N GLU A 83 6.81 0.68 -2.26
CA GLU A 83 7.79 1.76 -2.32
C GLU A 83 7.92 2.55 -1.01
N GLY A 84 7.16 2.21 0.04
CA GLY A 84 7.20 2.89 1.34
C GLY A 84 6.44 4.23 1.39
N PHE A 85 5.55 4.47 0.42
CA PHE A 85 4.66 5.62 0.39
C PHE A 85 3.32 5.32 1.08
N THR A 86 2.68 6.36 1.61
CA THR A 86 1.31 6.29 2.12
C THR A 86 0.33 6.71 1.03
N TYR A 87 -0.50 5.78 0.57
CA TYR A 87 -1.56 6.07 -0.40
C TYR A 87 -2.60 7.03 0.20
N HIS A 88 -2.71 8.21 -0.39
CA HIS A 88 -3.63 9.26 0.01
C HIS A 88 -3.81 10.23 -1.17
N PRO A 89 -4.67 9.88 -2.14
CA PRO A 89 -4.77 10.65 -3.37
C PRO A 89 -5.32 12.05 -3.13
N ASP A 90 -4.64 13.04 -3.71
CA ASP A 90 -5.02 14.44 -3.65
C ASP A 90 -6.24 14.73 -4.52
N GLY A 91 -7.17 15.54 -4.00
CA GLY A 91 -8.41 15.88 -4.71
C GLY A 91 -8.26 16.91 -5.84
N LYS A 92 -7.10 17.56 -5.95
CA LYS A 92 -6.81 18.61 -6.95
C LYS A 92 -5.77 18.16 -7.96
N LEU A 93 -4.70 17.52 -7.50
CA LEU A 93 -3.56 17.10 -8.32
C LEU A 93 -3.61 15.58 -8.54
N PHE A 94 -4.00 15.17 -9.74
CA PHE A 94 -4.19 13.76 -10.08
C PHE A 94 -2.93 12.88 -9.89
N TRP A 95 -1.74 13.49 -9.96
CA TRP A 95 -0.46 12.79 -9.85
C TRP A 95 0.02 12.66 -8.40
N LYS A 96 -0.54 13.42 -7.45
CA LYS A 96 -0.24 13.27 -6.02
C LYS A 96 -1.09 12.17 -5.41
N GLN A 97 -0.83 10.92 -5.81
CA GLN A 97 -1.60 9.76 -5.34
C GLN A 97 -1.14 9.27 -3.95
N SER A 98 0.15 9.38 -3.67
CA SER A 98 0.73 8.97 -2.39
C SER A 98 1.82 9.94 -1.95
N SER A 99 2.04 10.03 -0.64
CA SER A 99 3.09 10.85 -0.03
C SER A 99 4.09 10.01 0.76
N GLY A 100 5.36 10.38 0.66
CA GLY A 100 6.47 9.77 1.40
C GLY A 100 7.08 10.76 2.41
N SER A 101 8.36 10.57 2.73
CA SER A 101 9.13 11.55 3.51
C SER A 101 9.46 12.79 2.67
N GLU A 102 9.48 13.97 3.28
CA GLU A 102 10.08 15.19 2.70
C GLU A 102 9.61 15.54 1.26
N LYS A 103 8.36 16.02 1.11
CA LYS A 103 7.77 16.46 -0.19
C LYS A 103 7.96 15.46 -1.35
N SER A 104 8.11 14.18 -1.04
CA SER A 104 8.14 13.11 -2.04
C SER A 104 6.73 12.58 -2.30
N TYR A 105 6.43 12.38 -3.58
CA TYR A 105 5.17 11.86 -4.04
C TYR A 105 5.37 10.67 -4.97
N LEU A 106 4.33 9.84 -5.07
CA LEU A 106 4.27 8.73 -6.01
C LEU A 106 3.03 8.89 -6.87
N PHE A 107 3.22 8.72 -8.18
CA PHE A 107 2.16 8.58 -9.17
C PHE A 107 2.25 7.20 -9.82
N VAL A 108 1.15 6.47 -9.83
CA VAL A 108 1.06 5.12 -10.39
C VAL A 108 0.07 5.12 -11.54
N THR A 109 0.48 4.58 -12.69
CA THR A 109 -0.36 4.54 -13.88
C THR A 109 -0.13 3.30 -14.74
N THR A 110 -1.18 2.77 -15.34
CA THR A 110 -1.10 1.72 -16.36
C THR A 110 -0.87 2.29 -17.76
N ARG A 111 -0.73 3.61 -17.90
CA ARG A 111 -0.52 4.28 -19.19
C ARG A 111 0.96 4.27 -19.59
N HIS A 112 1.19 4.26 -20.90
CA HIS A 112 2.50 4.57 -21.47
C HIS A 112 2.79 6.07 -21.29
N LEU A 113 3.96 6.40 -20.75
CA LEU A 113 4.40 7.79 -20.57
C LEU A 113 5.22 8.26 -21.77
N ASN A 114 4.95 9.49 -22.20
CA ASN A 114 5.70 10.22 -23.21
C ASN A 114 6.14 11.58 -22.68
N SER A 115 6.90 12.33 -23.48
CA SER A 115 7.42 13.66 -23.09
C SER A 115 6.29 14.63 -22.74
N ASP A 116 5.30 14.78 -23.62
CA ASP A 116 4.20 15.74 -23.41
C ASP A 116 3.45 15.50 -22.09
N TYR A 117 3.24 14.22 -21.75
CA TYR A 117 2.56 13.86 -20.51
C TYR A 117 3.43 14.16 -19.28
N LEU A 118 4.74 13.88 -19.35
CA LEU A 118 5.68 14.22 -18.28
C LEU A 118 5.76 15.74 -18.07
N ASP A 119 5.86 16.50 -19.17
CA ASP A 119 5.94 17.97 -19.14
C ASP A 119 4.69 18.58 -18.50
N SER A 120 3.51 17.98 -18.77
CA SER A 120 2.25 18.41 -18.15
C SER A 120 2.26 18.26 -16.63
N ILE A 121 2.82 17.15 -16.11
CA ILE A 121 2.97 16.93 -14.67
C ILE A 121 3.97 17.93 -14.11
N GLN A 122 5.14 18.03 -14.75
CA GLN A 122 6.22 18.88 -14.31
C GLN A 122 5.81 20.36 -14.19
N SER A 123 4.98 20.85 -15.13
CA SER A 123 4.46 22.23 -15.09
C SER A 123 3.62 22.56 -13.85
N THR A 124 3.16 21.55 -13.11
CA THR A 124 2.32 21.68 -11.92
C THR A 124 3.05 21.34 -10.61
N MET A 125 4.33 20.95 -10.68
CA MET A 125 5.16 20.64 -9.52
C MET A 125 5.79 21.91 -8.93
N GLU A 126 6.00 21.94 -7.61
CA GLU A 126 6.86 22.94 -6.97
C GLU A 126 8.35 22.55 -7.08
N GLU A 127 9.26 23.53 -6.96
CA GLU A 127 10.71 23.32 -7.15
C GLU A 127 11.35 22.35 -6.13
N ASP A 128 10.73 22.17 -4.96
CA ASP A 128 11.22 21.31 -3.88
C ASP A 128 10.43 20.00 -3.75
N GLU A 129 9.65 19.63 -4.78
CA GLU A 129 8.90 18.38 -4.82
C GLU A 129 9.63 17.31 -5.62
N TYR A 130 9.64 16.10 -5.07
CA TYR A 130 10.19 14.91 -5.74
C TYR A 130 9.06 13.98 -6.14
N LEU A 131 9.10 13.48 -7.37
CA LEU A 131 8.07 12.59 -7.88
C LEU A 131 8.68 11.29 -8.37
N THR A 132 8.18 10.18 -7.85
CA THR A 132 8.37 8.86 -8.47
C THR A 132 7.15 8.54 -9.31
N ILE A 133 7.34 8.20 -10.58
CA ILE A 133 6.28 7.71 -11.46
C ILE A 133 6.48 6.23 -11.71
N ALA A 134 5.55 5.41 -11.23
CA ALA A 134 5.48 3.99 -11.51
C ALA A 134 4.51 3.77 -12.68
N CYS A 135 5.02 3.36 -13.83
CA CYS A 135 4.20 3.16 -15.03
C CYS A 135 4.32 1.76 -15.64
N CYS A 136 3.47 1.43 -16.60
CA CYS A 136 3.60 0.19 -17.37
C CYS A 136 4.81 0.25 -18.32
N SER A 137 5.03 1.39 -18.95
CA SER A 137 6.07 1.62 -19.96
C SER A 137 6.25 3.12 -20.22
N TYR A 138 7.38 3.50 -20.81
CA TYR A 138 7.71 4.89 -21.12
C TYR A 138 8.68 4.99 -22.30
N ASP A 139 8.71 6.16 -22.96
CA ASP A 139 9.63 6.48 -24.05
C ASP A 139 11.11 6.44 -23.61
N LYS A 140 12.00 6.03 -24.50
CA LYS A 140 13.43 5.90 -24.17
C LYS A 140 14.05 7.26 -23.79
N GLY A 141 14.67 7.32 -22.61
CA GLY A 141 15.34 8.53 -22.11
C GLY A 141 14.45 9.46 -21.29
N LEU A 142 13.16 9.13 -21.14
CA LEU A 142 12.20 9.88 -20.34
C LEU A 142 12.61 9.92 -18.85
N ASP A 143 13.29 8.88 -18.38
CA ASP A 143 13.84 8.71 -17.03
C ASP A 143 14.98 9.68 -16.67
N ARG A 144 15.41 10.54 -17.61
CA ARG A 144 16.58 11.43 -17.46
C ARG A 144 16.30 12.88 -17.79
N ILE A 145 15.03 13.23 -18.04
CA ILE A 145 14.66 14.59 -18.47
C ILE A 145 14.70 15.57 -17.29
N TYR A 146 14.23 15.13 -16.12
CA TYR A 146 14.11 15.96 -14.92
C TYR A 146 14.78 15.27 -13.74
N ASP A 147 15.65 15.98 -13.03
CA ASP A 147 16.45 15.41 -11.92
C ASP A 147 15.59 15.02 -10.71
N HIS A 148 14.46 15.71 -10.49
CA HIS A 148 13.53 15.50 -9.38
C HIS A 148 12.34 14.60 -9.76
N ILE A 149 12.31 14.04 -10.97
CA ILE A 149 11.32 13.02 -11.38
C ILE A 149 12.01 11.71 -11.73
N THR A 150 11.69 10.66 -10.98
CA THR A 150 12.17 9.29 -11.26
C THR A 150 11.07 8.49 -11.93
N VAL A 151 11.33 7.89 -13.09
CA VAL A 151 10.37 7.01 -13.79
C VAL A 151 10.81 5.55 -13.66
N LYS A 152 9.89 4.68 -13.23
CA LYS A 152 10.15 3.24 -13.04
C LYS A 152 9.03 2.39 -13.65
N LYS A 153 9.37 1.19 -14.11
CA LYS A 153 8.37 0.20 -14.57
C LYS A 153 7.84 -0.64 -13.40
N ILE A 154 6.52 -0.79 -13.31
CA ILE A 154 5.85 -1.49 -12.20
C ILE A 154 6.30 -2.96 -12.06
N PRO A 155 6.29 -3.83 -13.09
CA PRO A 155 6.71 -5.21 -12.90
C PRO A 155 8.18 -5.31 -12.45
N GLN A 156 9.06 -4.52 -13.07
CA GLN A 156 10.50 -4.57 -12.78
C GLN A 156 10.81 -4.14 -11.35
N MET A 157 10.22 -3.04 -10.85
CA MET A 157 10.48 -2.58 -9.47
C MET A 157 10.04 -3.60 -8.41
N LEU A 158 8.99 -4.37 -8.69
CA LEU A 158 8.44 -5.34 -7.75
C LEU A 158 9.25 -6.63 -7.76
N LEU A 159 9.65 -7.10 -8.94
CA LEU A 159 10.45 -8.32 -9.11
C LEU A 159 11.85 -8.19 -8.50
N GLU A 160 12.39 -6.98 -8.40
CA GLU A 160 13.67 -6.72 -7.72
C GLU A 160 13.58 -6.93 -6.19
N ARG A 161 12.37 -6.88 -5.61
CA ARG A 161 12.15 -6.87 -4.15
C ARG A 161 11.28 -8.02 -3.63
N CYS A 162 10.54 -8.69 -4.51
CA CYS A 162 9.54 -9.67 -4.13
C CYS A 162 9.64 -10.92 -5.02
N GLU A 163 9.46 -12.09 -4.39
CA GLU A 163 9.28 -13.35 -5.10
C GLU A 163 7.78 -13.60 -5.31
N PHE A 164 7.39 -13.96 -6.54
CA PHE A 164 6.01 -14.23 -6.92
C PHE A 164 5.85 -15.71 -7.31
N GLY A 165 4.61 -16.23 -7.23
CA GLY A 165 4.29 -17.59 -7.69
C GLY A 165 4.79 -18.74 -6.81
N LYS A 166 5.19 -18.46 -5.56
CA LYS A 166 5.56 -19.48 -4.57
C LYS A 166 4.38 -19.83 -3.68
N THR A 167 4.10 -21.12 -3.52
CA THR A 167 3.04 -21.65 -2.63
C THR A 167 3.58 -22.14 -1.30
N ASP A 168 4.89 -22.34 -1.19
CA ASP A 168 5.56 -22.78 0.02
C ASP A 168 5.96 -21.57 0.88
N TYR A 169 5.65 -21.64 2.18
CA TYR A 169 6.02 -20.61 3.18
C TYR A 169 7.51 -20.64 3.53
N ASN A 170 8.37 -21.02 2.59
CA ASN A 170 9.81 -20.84 2.70
C ASN A 170 10.11 -19.36 2.54
N LEU A 171 9.82 -18.60 3.59
CA LEU A 171 10.03 -17.16 3.66
C LEU A 171 11.54 -16.90 3.59
N ASN A 172 12.04 -16.71 2.39
CA ASN A 172 13.35 -16.12 2.17
C ASN A 172 13.22 -14.62 2.49
N ILE A 173 13.27 -14.26 3.77
CA ILE A 173 13.16 -12.87 4.20
C ILE A 173 14.46 -12.16 3.78
N VAL A 174 14.47 -11.57 2.59
CA VAL A 174 15.64 -10.88 2.02
C VAL A 174 16.00 -9.63 2.83
N HIS A 175 15.00 -8.99 3.44
CA HIS A 175 15.15 -7.76 4.23
C HIS A 175 14.32 -7.85 5.53
N PRO A 176 14.81 -8.54 6.56
CA PRO A 176 14.11 -8.60 7.85
C PRO A 176 14.08 -7.19 8.48
N PRO A 177 12.97 -6.82 9.14
CA PRO A 177 12.92 -5.58 9.89
C PRO A 177 13.98 -5.61 11.00
N VAL A 178 14.75 -4.53 11.12
CA VAL A 178 15.68 -4.33 12.24
C VAL A 178 14.86 -3.81 13.40
N TYR A 179 14.73 -4.62 14.44
CA TYR A 179 14.17 -4.16 15.71
C TYR A 179 15.29 -3.47 16.48
N GLU A 180 15.10 -2.21 16.87
CA GLU A 180 15.89 -1.63 17.95
C GLU A 180 15.47 -2.39 19.21
N ASP A 181 16.38 -3.17 19.79
CA ASP A 181 16.13 -3.94 21.00
C ASP A 181 15.51 -3.01 22.06
N GLU A 182 14.28 -3.31 22.50
CA GLU A 182 13.66 -2.63 23.63
C GLU A 182 14.62 -2.75 24.82
N GLU A 183 15.13 -1.62 25.32
CA GLU A 183 15.98 -1.56 26.51
C GLU A 183 15.40 -2.48 27.58
N GLU A 184 16.15 -3.52 27.97
CA GLU A 184 15.80 -4.39 29.10
C GLU A 184 15.53 -3.46 30.30
N TYR A 185 14.26 -3.35 30.68
CA TYR A 185 13.90 -2.76 31.95
C TYR A 185 14.46 -3.68 33.04
N ASP A 186 15.68 -3.36 33.49
CA ASP A 186 16.24 -3.90 34.74
C ASP A 186 15.22 -3.64 35.85
N ALA A 187 14.55 -4.71 36.26
CA ALA A 187 13.64 -4.70 37.39
C ALA A 187 14.48 -4.73 38.67
N GLU A 188 14.64 -3.56 39.31
CA GLU A 188 14.93 -3.47 40.76
C GLU A 188 13.65 -3.54 41.60
#